data_AF-A0AA38M340-F1
#
_entry.id   AF-A0AA38M340-F1
#
_cell.length_a   1.000
_cell.length_b   1.000
_cell.length_c   1.000
_cell.angle_alpha   90.00
_cell.angle_beta   90.00
_cell.angle_gamma   90.00
#
_symmetry.space_group_name_H-M   'P 1'
#
loop_
_entity.id
_entity.type
_entity.pdbx_description
1 polymer ?
#
loop_
_entity_poly.entity_id
_entity_poly.type
_entity_poly.pdbx_seq_one_letter_code
_entity_poly.pdbx_strand_id
1 'polypeptide(L)'
;MTFDGEIYGHKVPIKIHIVKQDCNIPFDGLIGHDFLQPQNAQIDYKNCTLKIDSLPFNIPIYLNCNPNKNESYILKARTEAVIEVNIINDNLNEGIIKETPIIDGVYLAKSIVKVNNQKAITTIINTLERDVRINHINVELEEFDENKSNIPISSK
;
A
#
# COMPACT_ATOMS: atom_id res chain seq x y z
N MET A 1 19.45 1.84 28.33
CA MET A 1 19.45 0.52 28.99
C MET A 1 19.62 -0.52 27.89
N THR A 2 20.57 -1.43 28.03
CA THR A 2 20.79 -2.51 27.05
C THR A 2 19.98 -3.70 27.53
N PHE A 3 19.21 -4.31 26.62
CA PHE A 3 18.44 -5.51 26.90
C PHE A 3 19.04 -6.65 26.08
N ASP A 4 19.07 -7.86 26.65
CA ASP A 4 19.27 -9.06 25.84
C ASP A 4 17.92 -9.35 25.18
N GLY A 5 17.80 -9.02 23.90
CA GLY A 5 16.66 -9.43 23.09
C GLY A 5 16.75 -10.91 22.77
N GLU A 6 15.63 -11.55 22.51
CA GLU A 6 15.59 -12.94 22.06
C GLU A 6 14.82 -13.02 20.76
N ILE A 7 15.42 -13.65 19.74
CA ILE A 7 14.79 -13.93 18.45
C ILE A 7 14.83 -15.44 18.25
N TYR A 8 13.66 -16.08 18.25
CA TYR A 8 13.50 -17.53 18.09
C TYR A 8 14.42 -18.38 19.00
N GLY A 9 14.59 -18.02 20.28
CA GLY A 9 15.47 -18.76 21.19
C GLY A 9 16.94 -18.31 21.21
N HIS A 10 17.33 -17.38 20.33
CA HIS A 10 18.70 -16.88 20.24
C HIS A 10 18.81 -15.50 20.86
N LYS A 11 19.76 -15.36 21.80
CA LYS A 11 20.07 -14.07 22.42
C LYS A 11 20.75 -13.15 21.42
N VAL A 12 20.20 -11.95 21.27
CA VAL A 12 20.73 -10.90 20.42
C VAL A 12 20.91 -9.63 21.27
N PRO A 13 22.12 -9.07 21.36
CA PRO A 13 22.34 -7.84 22.11
C PRO A 13 21.63 -6.68 21.39
N ILE A 14 20.68 -6.03 22.07
CA ILE A 14 19.91 -4.93 21.49
C ILE A 14 19.81 -3.74 22.45
N LYS A 15 19.92 -2.55 21.89
CA LYS A 15 19.61 -1.30 22.58
C LYS A 15 18.24 -0.83 22.10
N ILE A 16 17.29 -0.69 23.01
CA ILE A 16 15.92 -0.29 22.69
C ILE A 16 15.64 1.08 23.31
N HIS A 17 14.97 1.93 22.55
CA HIS A 17 14.41 3.19 23.00
C HIS A 17 12.92 2.99 23.29
N ILE A 18 12.50 3.19 24.54
CA ILE A 18 11.08 3.13 24.92
C ILE A 18 10.46 4.49 24.62
N VAL A 19 9.44 4.49 23.77
CA VAL A 19 8.71 5.69 23.36
C VAL A 19 7.34 5.70 24.04
N LYS A 20 6.81 6.88 24.35
CA LYS A 20 5.46 7.01 24.90
C LYS A 20 4.43 6.52 23.87
N GLN A 21 3.33 5.95 24.36
CA GLN A 21 2.28 5.36 23.53
C GLN A 21 1.60 6.37 22.59
N ASP A 22 1.70 7.67 22.90
CA ASP A 22 1.13 8.76 22.11
C ASP A 22 1.82 8.99 20.75
N CYS A 23 2.91 8.27 20.45
CA CYS A 23 3.70 8.49 19.23
C CYS A 23 3.10 7.90 17.93
N ASN A 24 1.87 7.39 17.97
CA ASN A 24 1.13 6.91 16.79
C ASN A 24 1.93 5.93 15.90
N ILE A 25 2.77 5.09 16.52
CA ILE A 25 3.49 4.03 15.83
C ILE A 25 2.56 2.80 15.80
N PRO A 26 2.11 2.34 14.63
CA PRO A 26 1.12 1.26 14.53
C PRO A 26 1.69 -0.14 14.78
N PHE A 27 2.92 -0.23 15.30
CA PHE A 27 3.67 -1.46 15.51
C PHE A 27 4.31 -1.46 16.90
N ASP A 28 4.59 -2.65 17.44
CA ASP A 28 5.19 -2.82 18.77
C ASP A 28 6.62 -2.25 18.88
N GLY A 29 7.29 -2.06 17.74
CA GLY A 29 8.63 -1.49 17.70
C GLY A 29 9.12 -1.18 16.29
N LEU A 30 10.18 -0.37 16.23
CA LEU A 30 10.92 -0.05 15.01
C LEU A 30 12.35 -0.54 15.16
N ILE A 31 12.88 -1.14 14.09
CA ILE A 31 14.28 -1.56 14.03
C ILE A 31 15.03 -0.52 13.19
N GLY A 32 15.96 0.18 13.85
CA GLY A 32 16.75 1.25 13.25
C GLY A 32 18.05 0.76 12.61
N HIS A 33 18.66 1.65 11.85
CA HIS A 33 19.98 1.45 11.25
C HIS A 33 21.07 1.17 12.30
N ASP A 34 20.94 1.73 13.50
CA ASP A 34 21.84 1.54 14.64
C ASP A 34 21.88 0.09 15.14
N PHE A 35 20.80 -0.68 14.97
CA PHE A 35 20.79 -2.12 15.19
C PHE A 35 21.30 -2.90 13.96
N LEU A 36 20.89 -2.50 12.76
CA LEU A 36 21.16 -3.25 11.53
C LEU A 36 22.64 -3.18 11.07
N GLN A 37 23.25 -1.99 11.14
CA GLN A 37 24.59 -1.76 10.63
C GLN A 37 25.66 -2.58 11.37
N PRO A 38 25.71 -2.63 12.72
CA PRO A 38 26.72 -3.42 13.43
C PRO A 38 26.58 -4.94 13.22
N GLN A 39 25.43 -5.39 12.74
CA GLN A 39 25.12 -6.80 12.48
C GLN A 39 25.39 -7.21 11.02
N ASN A 40 26.01 -6.34 10.22
CA ASN A 40 26.20 -6.49 8.78
C ASN A 40 24.91 -6.93 8.07
N ALA A 41 23.78 -6.33 8.46
CA ALA A 41 22.47 -6.76 8.02
C ALA A 41 22.33 -6.74 6.49
N GLN A 42 21.78 -7.82 5.93
CA GLN A 42 21.45 -7.91 4.51
C GLN A 42 19.95 -8.14 4.36
N ILE A 43 19.28 -7.21 3.68
CA ILE A 43 17.86 -7.30 3.37
C ILE A 43 17.73 -7.82 1.93
N ASP A 44 17.24 -9.06 1.79
CA ASP A 44 16.88 -9.64 0.51
C ASP A 44 15.39 -9.43 0.25
N TYR A 45 15.07 -8.43 -0.58
CA TYR A 45 13.69 -8.11 -0.95
C TYR A 45 13.06 -9.14 -1.89
N LYS A 46 13.87 -9.89 -2.66
CA LYS A 46 13.37 -10.89 -3.59
C LYS A 46 12.85 -12.11 -2.83
N ASN A 47 13.64 -12.57 -1.86
CA ASN A 47 13.29 -13.73 -1.03
C ASN A 47 12.57 -13.34 0.27
N CYS A 48 12.37 -12.05 0.52
CA CYS A 48 11.71 -11.51 1.71
C CYS A 48 12.39 -11.97 3.00
N THR A 49 13.70 -11.76 3.12
CA THR A 49 14.48 -12.20 4.30
C THR A 49 15.48 -11.17 4.78
N LEU A 50 15.68 -11.12 6.10
CA LEU A 50 16.72 -10.34 6.78
C LEU A 50 17.78 -11.31 7.30
N LYS A 51 19.01 -11.13 6.86
CA LYS A 51 20.17 -11.81 7.43
C LYS A 51 20.91 -10.86 8.37
N ILE A 52 21.30 -11.35 9.54
CA ILE A 52 22.16 -10.65 10.50
C ILE A 52 23.22 -11.62 11.04
N ASP A 53 24.39 -11.11 11.40
CA ASP A 53 25.52 -11.94 11.83
C ASP A 53 25.27 -12.71 13.14
N SER A 54 24.48 -12.16 14.05
CA SER A 54 24.18 -12.80 15.34
C SER A 54 23.28 -14.03 15.24
N LEU A 55 22.69 -14.32 14.07
CA LEU A 55 21.79 -15.44 13.87
C LEU A 55 22.31 -16.41 12.80
N PRO A 56 22.19 -17.73 13.03
CA PRO A 56 22.62 -18.74 12.06
C PRO A 56 21.62 -18.97 10.91
N PHE A 57 20.52 -18.22 10.89
CA PHE A 57 19.45 -18.35 9.91
C PHE A 57 18.98 -16.97 9.45
N ASN A 58 18.30 -16.95 8.30
CA ASN A 58 17.65 -15.76 7.79
C ASN A 58 16.30 -15.58 8.51
N ILE A 59 16.05 -14.38 9.03
CA ILE A 59 14.75 -14.00 9.57
C ILE A 59 13.80 -13.77 8.38
N PRO A 60 12.64 -14.45 8.32
CA PRO A 60 11.64 -14.12 7.31
C PRO A 60 11.13 -12.70 7.54
N ILE A 61 11.20 -11.86 6.51
CA ILE A 61 10.55 -10.57 6.48
C ILE A 61 9.20 -10.79 5.82
N TYR A 62 8.13 -10.57 6.57
CA TYR A 62 6.81 -10.49 5.96
C TYR A 62 6.70 -9.13 5.30
N LEU A 63 7.04 -9.06 4.01
CA LEU A 63 6.70 -7.94 3.13
C LEU A 63 5.18 -7.96 2.93
N ASN A 64 4.45 -7.65 4.02
CA ASN A 64 2.99 -7.72 4.15
C ASN A 64 2.37 -7.50 5.54
N CYS A 65 3.08 -6.91 6.49
CA CYS A 65 2.41 -5.96 7.39
C CYS A 65 2.03 -4.65 6.64
N ASN A 66 2.18 -4.68 5.32
CA ASN A 66 1.66 -3.78 4.31
C ASN A 66 0.13 -3.98 4.18
N PRO A 67 -0.70 -2.94 4.33
CA PRO A 67 -2.11 -3.00 3.96
C PRO A 67 -2.38 -3.39 2.48
N ASN A 68 -1.34 -3.48 1.64
CA ASN A 68 -1.45 -3.61 0.17
C ASN A 68 -1.23 -5.01 -0.46
N LYS A 69 -1.11 -6.10 0.30
CA LYS A 69 -1.44 -7.46 -0.23
C LYS A 69 -2.42 -8.18 0.72
N ASN A 70 -3.16 -7.43 1.52
CA ASN A 70 -4.36 -8.02 2.08
C ASN A 70 -5.31 -8.22 0.90
N GLU A 71 -6.03 -9.34 0.88
CA GLU A 71 -7.20 -9.54 0.02
C GLU A 71 -8.26 -8.43 0.20
N SER A 72 -8.05 -7.56 1.21
CA SER A 72 -8.87 -6.43 1.56
C SER A 72 -8.08 -5.25 2.16
N TYR A 73 -8.34 -4.03 1.71
CA TYR A 73 -7.83 -2.79 2.27
C TYR A 73 -8.75 -2.30 3.40
N ILE A 74 -8.19 -1.64 4.42
CA ILE A 74 -8.96 -0.89 5.41
C ILE A 74 -8.81 0.59 5.08
N LEU A 75 -9.88 1.20 4.58
CA LEU A 75 -9.97 2.64 4.45
C LEU A 75 -10.39 3.23 5.78
N LYS A 76 -9.58 4.15 6.30
CA LYS A 76 -9.94 4.90 7.49
C LYS A 76 -11.14 5.80 7.23
N ALA A 77 -11.88 6.13 8.29
CA ALA A 77 -12.92 7.15 8.23
C ALA A 77 -12.40 8.44 7.55
N ARG A 78 -13.24 9.12 6.77
CA ARG A 78 -12.92 10.43 6.16
C ARG A 78 -11.56 10.49 5.43
N THR A 79 -11.28 9.50 4.59
CA THR A 79 -9.96 9.34 3.97
C THR A 79 -10.03 9.30 2.45
N GLU A 80 -9.00 9.84 1.82
CA GLU A 80 -8.65 9.65 0.41
C GLU A 80 -7.37 8.81 0.34
N ALA A 81 -7.37 7.74 -0.44
CA ALA A 81 -6.24 6.82 -0.54
C ALA A 81 -5.97 6.41 -1.98
N VAL A 82 -4.69 6.26 -2.33
CA VAL A 82 -4.26 5.70 -3.61
C VAL A 82 -4.24 4.18 -3.50
N ILE A 83 -4.91 3.50 -4.42
CA ILE A 83 -5.02 2.05 -4.47
C ILE A 83 -4.71 1.50 -5.87
N GLU A 84 -4.38 0.22 -5.91
CA GLU A 84 -4.28 -0.55 -7.14
C GLU A 84 -5.62 -1.26 -7.40
N VAL A 85 -6.12 -1.19 -8.62
CA VAL A 85 -7.34 -1.86 -9.07
C VAL A 85 -7.04 -2.79 -10.25
N ASN A 86 -7.84 -3.84 -10.39
CA ASN A 86 -7.74 -4.75 -11.52
C ASN A 86 -8.58 -4.21 -12.68
N ILE A 87 -8.02 -4.24 -13.88
CA ILE A 87 -8.72 -3.84 -15.10
C ILE A 87 -9.34 -5.07 -15.74
N ILE A 88 -10.61 -5.00 -16.13
CA ILE A 88 -11.29 -6.14 -16.78
C ILE A 88 -11.06 -6.13 -18.30
N ASN A 89 -10.84 -4.97 -18.90
CA ASN A 89 -10.60 -4.83 -20.33
C ASN A 89 -9.19 -5.32 -20.71
N ASP A 90 -9.08 -6.39 -21.50
CA ASP A 90 -7.78 -6.93 -21.94
C ASP A 90 -7.12 -6.11 -23.08
N ASN A 91 -7.88 -5.21 -23.71
CA ASN A 91 -7.48 -4.57 -24.96
C ASN A 91 -6.97 -3.12 -24.81
N LEU A 92 -7.01 -2.55 -23.60
CA LEU A 92 -6.70 -1.13 -23.36
C LEU A 92 -5.45 -0.97 -22.51
N ASN A 93 -4.49 -0.19 -23.01
CA ASN A 93 -3.27 0.17 -22.29
C ASN A 93 -3.42 1.46 -21.48
N GLU A 94 -4.49 2.23 -21.73
CA GLU A 94 -4.84 3.47 -21.05
C GLU A 94 -6.33 3.75 -21.21
N GLY A 95 -6.89 4.57 -20.33
CA GLY A 95 -8.30 4.94 -20.38
C GLY A 95 -8.75 5.75 -19.18
N ILE A 96 -10.07 5.91 -19.06
CA ILE A 96 -10.72 6.66 -17.98
C ILE A 96 -11.45 5.69 -17.07
N ILE A 97 -11.09 5.70 -15.78
CA ILE A 97 -11.94 5.14 -14.72
C ILE A 97 -13.01 6.18 -14.41
N LYS A 98 -14.28 5.78 -14.54
CA LYS A 98 -15.41 6.59 -14.08
C LYS A 98 -15.47 6.64 -12.56
N GLU A 99 -16.13 7.68 -12.05
CA GLU A 99 -16.54 7.67 -10.64
C GLU A 99 -17.42 6.44 -10.41
N THR A 100 -16.95 5.55 -9.55
CA THR A 100 -17.55 4.22 -9.36
C THR A 100 -17.88 4.04 -7.88
N PRO A 101 -19.17 4.06 -7.50
CA PRO A 101 -19.56 3.78 -6.12
C PRO A 101 -19.28 2.31 -5.80
N ILE A 102 -18.59 2.07 -4.69
CA ILE A 102 -18.32 0.73 -4.18
C ILE A 102 -19.41 0.34 -3.19
N ILE A 103 -19.66 1.23 -2.23
CA ILE A 103 -20.79 1.21 -1.30
C ILE A 103 -21.23 2.66 -1.06
N ASP A 104 -22.38 2.87 -0.43
CA ASP A 104 -22.81 4.23 -0.09
C ASP A 104 -21.76 4.94 0.80
N GLY A 105 -21.33 6.12 0.36
CA GLY A 105 -20.25 6.89 0.98
C GLY A 105 -18.81 6.44 0.67
N VAL A 106 -18.58 5.40 -0.14
CA VAL A 106 -17.24 4.98 -0.59
C VAL A 106 -17.20 4.78 -2.10
N TYR A 107 -16.31 5.49 -2.79
CA TYR A 107 -16.26 5.48 -4.26
C TYR A 107 -14.85 5.65 -4.79
N LEU A 108 -14.59 5.07 -5.98
CA LEU A 108 -13.42 5.41 -6.78
C LEU A 108 -13.62 6.78 -7.41
N ALA A 109 -12.59 7.63 -7.33
CA ALA A 109 -12.59 8.91 -8.01
C ALA A 109 -12.43 8.71 -9.52
N LYS A 110 -13.02 9.63 -10.30
CA LYS A 110 -12.80 9.66 -11.75
C LYS A 110 -11.33 9.97 -12.03
N SER A 111 -10.66 9.12 -12.81
CA SER A 111 -9.22 9.25 -13.07
C SER A 111 -8.84 8.77 -14.47
N ILE A 112 -7.86 9.43 -15.08
CA ILE A 112 -7.16 8.93 -16.27
C ILE A 112 -6.04 8.01 -15.79
N VAL A 113 -5.96 6.79 -16.34
CA VAL A 113 -5.01 5.79 -15.89
C VAL A 113 -4.29 5.13 -17.05
N LYS A 114 -3.07 4.66 -16.75
CA LYS A 114 -2.30 3.76 -17.61
C LYS A 114 -2.34 2.36 -17.03
N VAL A 115 -2.58 1.37 -17.87
CA VAL A 115 -2.62 -0.03 -17.48
C VAL A 115 -1.22 -0.63 -17.54
N ASN A 116 -0.85 -1.37 -16.51
CA ASN A 116 0.37 -2.16 -16.46
C ASN A 116 0.02 -3.52 -15.84
N ASN A 117 0.23 -4.61 -16.59
CA ASN A 117 -0.09 -5.98 -16.16
C ASN A 117 -1.52 -6.13 -15.63
N GLN A 118 -2.51 -5.68 -16.42
CA GLN A 118 -3.94 -5.76 -16.09
C GLN A 118 -4.35 -5.01 -14.81
N LYS A 119 -3.52 -4.05 -14.38
CA LYS A 119 -3.70 -3.25 -13.17
C LYS A 119 -3.53 -1.76 -13.46
N ALA A 120 -4.21 -0.94 -12.67
CA ALA A 120 -4.10 0.50 -12.70
C ALA A 120 -4.07 1.08 -11.30
N ILE A 121 -3.45 2.25 -11.14
CA ILE A 121 -3.44 3.00 -9.88
C ILE A 121 -4.49 4.11 -9.98
N THR A 122 -5.33 4.20 -8.96
CA THR A 122 -6.39 5.23 -8.85
C THR A 122 -6.59 5.64 -7.40
N THR A 123 -7.53 6.55 -7.17
CA THR A 123 -7.89 7.06 -5.85
C THR A 123 -9.25 6.52 -5.42
N ILE A 124 -9.35 6.09 -4.17
CA ILE A 124 -10.60 5.74 -3.51
C ILE A 124 -10.87 6.70 -2.35
N ILE A 125 -12.13 7.08 -2.17
CA ILE A 125 -12.56 8.04 -1.16
C ILE A 125 -13.56 7.35 -0.23
N ASN A 126 -13.31 7.42 1.09
CA ASN A 126 -14.25 7.06 2.14
C ASN A 126 -14.76 8.33 2.83
N THR A 127 -16.02 8.68 2.60
CA THR A 127 -16.67 9.85 3.20
C THR A 127 -17.34 9.57 4.54
N LEU A 128 -17.37 8.30 4.97
CA LEU A 128 -18.03 7.88 6.20
C LEU A 128 -17.20 8.23 7.45
N GLU A 129 -17.87 8.37 8.59
CA GLU A 129 -17.25 8.56 9.91
C GLU A 129 -16.74 7.24 10.53
N ARG A 130 -16.60 6.18 9.73
CA ARG A 130 -16.13 4.86 10.17
C ARG A 130 -15.17 4.23 9.17
N ASP A 131 -14.32 3.36 9.67
CA ASP A 131 -13.43 2.54 8.87
C ASP A 131 -14.23 1.54 8.02
N VAL A 132 -13.77 1.31 6.79
CA VAL A 132 -14.40 0.39 5.85
C VAL A 132 -13.38 -0.60 5.33
N ARG A 133 -13.74 -1.88 5.35
CA ARG A 133 -12.98 -2.94 4.71
C ARG A 133 -13.48 -3.15 3.28
N ILE A 134 -12.58 -3.06 2.31
CA ILE A 134 -12.86 -3.22 0.88
C ILE A 134 -11.99 -4.32 0.31
N ASN A 135 -12.55 -5.20 -0.51
CA ASN A 135 -11.82 -6.27 -1.18
C ASN A 135 -11.23 -5.79 -2.52
N HIS A 136 -10.61 -6.68 -3.29
CA HIS A 136 -10.18 -6.39 -4.66
C HIS A 136 -11.31 -5.74 -5.48
N ILE A 137 -10.97 -4.65 -6.17
CA ILE A 137 -11.90 -3.90 -7.01
C ILE A 137 -11.52 -4.16 -8.46
N ASN A 138 -12.47 -4.69 -9.22
CA ASN A 138 -12.35 -4.86 -10.66
C ASN A 138 -13.11 -3.72 -11.34
N VAL A 139 -12.47 -3.08 -12.33
CA VAL A 139 -12.97 -1.86 -12.97
C VAL A 139 -12.85 -2.00 -14.48
N GLU A 140 -13.86 -1.51 -15.20
CA GLU A 140 -13.79 -1.34 -16.65
C GLU A 140 -13.30 0.07 -17.01
N LEU A 141 -12.44 0.15 -18.02
CA LEU A 141 -11.97 1.43 -18.55
C LEU A 141 -12.85 1.92 -19.69
N GLU A 142 -13.08 3.23 -19.71
CA GLU A 142 -13.59 3.91 -20.89
C GLU A 142 -12.45 4.36 -21.79
N GLU A 143 -12.62 4.18 -23.09
CA GLU A 143 -11.73 4.72 -24.11
C GLU A 143 -11.79 6.25 -24.13
N PHE A 144 -10.69 6.87 -24.59
CA PHE A 144 -10.72 8.29 -24.91
C PHE A 144 -11.59 8.52 -26.15
N ASP A 145 -12.66 9.29 -25.99
CA ASP A 145 -13.56 9.64 -27.08
C ASP A 145 -12.87 10.68 -27.99
N GLU A 146 -12.08 10.23 -28.97
CA GLU A 146 -11.34 11.10 -29.91
C GLU A 146 -12.26 11.98 -30.79
N ASN A 147 -13.57 11.72 -30.81
CA ASN A 147 -14.53 12.33 -31.74
C ASN A 147 -15.32 13.54 -31.18
N LYS A 148 -14.98 14.10 -30.01
CA LYS A 148 -15.65 15.29 -29.43
C LYS A 148 -14.90 16.61 -29.58
N SER A 149 -14.07 16.75 -30.61
CA SER A 149 -13.40 18.00 -30.99
C SER A 149 -14.14 18.76 -32.10
N ASN A 150 -15.44 19.00 -31.92
CA ASN A 150 -16.16 20.04 -32.66
C ASN A 150 -17.06 20.81 -31.68
N ILE A 151 -16.42 21.51 -30.73
CA ILE A 151 -17.07 22.57 -29.99
C ILE A 151 -17.02 23.81 -30.90
N PRO A 152 -18.15 24.31 -31.44
CA PRO A 152 -18.13 25.55 -32.18
C PRO A 152 -17.75 26.67 -31.22
N ILE A 153 -16.60 27.28 -31.46
CA ILE A 153 -16.19 28.48 -30.74
C ILE A 153 -17.17 29.59 -31.19
N SER A 154 -18.16 29.89 -30.35
CA SER A 154 -18.96 31.10 -30.52
C SER A 154 -18.07 32.29 -30.23
N SER A 155 -17.64 32.99 -31.28
CA SER A 155 -17.05 34.32 -31.18
C SER A 155 -18.06 35.27 -30.52
N LYS A 156 -17.63 35.93 -29.44
CA LYS A 156 -18.20 37.18 -28.96
C LYS A 156 -17.15 38.28 -29.14
#